data_AF-A0A5B2Z1S7-F1
#
_entry.id   AF-A0A5B2Z1S7-F1
#
_cell.length_a   1.000
_cell.length_b   1.000
_cell.length_c   1.000
_cell.angle_alpha   90.00
_cell.angle_beta   90.00
_cell.angle_gamma   90.00
#
_symmetry.space_group_name_H-M   'P 1'
#
loop_
_entity.id
_entity.type
_entity.pdbx_description
1 polymer ?
#
loop_
_entity_poly.entity_id
_entity_poly.type
_entity_poly.pdbx_seq_one_letter_code
_entity_poly.pdbx_strand_id
1 'polypeptide(L)'
;MTRLCLASWTARPDLLFELEPPHVLDSFYYLRKASDNTLKKMMSYIKSDKCKTFILDSGAFTYMESAKVSDKLIYDDFEQYIREYCDFINKWDIEHFVEMDIDLVVGIKKVEEYRKTIERLTGKPVIPVFHRERGEKYFHRMCEEYDYVAVGGLVGTTYARQHYHYLQWFIDVAHANNAKIHGLGFTSIEGLKKYNFDTVDSTSWLSGSRFASINVWNPITKKFDKYNKPRGKQTVKGFYRLADKYNGRAWIRFGKYLEKLHRGSVLEW
;
A
#
# COMPACT_ATOMS: atom_id res chain seq x y z
N MET A 1 8.32 14.60 3.60
CA MET A 1 8.53 13.60 4.67
C MET A 1 8.03 12.21 4.24
N THR A 2 8.65 11.08 4.61
CA THR A 2 8.13 9.73 4.26
C THR A 2 6.85 9.42 5.01
N ARG A 3 5.79 9.05 4.27
CA ARG A 3 4.45 8.78 4.80
C ARG A 3 4.18 7.27 4.82
N LEU A 4 3.99 6.71 6.02
CA LEU A 4 3.72 5.29 6.20
C LEU A 4 2.21 5.02 6.16
N CYS A 5 1.72 4.54 5.03
CA CYS A 5 0.34 4.13 4.83
C CYS A 5 0.08 2.79 5.53
N LEU A 6 -0.77 2.79 6.56
CA LEU A 6 -1.24 1.52 7.12
C LEU A 6 -2.26 0.93 6.18
N ALA A 7 -2.01 -0.30 5.73
CA ALA A 7 -2.81 -0.96 4.69
C ALA A 7 -3.87 -1.92 5.26
N SER A 8 -4.90 -2.22 4.49
CA SER A 8 -5.96 -3.21 4.80
C SER A 8 -6.90 -2.84 5.97
N TRP A 9 -7.40 -1.59 5.99
CA TRP A 9 -8.38 -1.16 6.99
C TRP A 9 -9.74 -1.82 6.85
N THR A 10 -10.09 -2.33 5.67
CA THR A 10 -11.25 -3.22 5.44
C THR A 10 -11.25 -4.44 6.37
N ALA A 11 -10.09 -4.88 6.86
CA ALA A 11 -10.00 -5.97 7.85
C ALA A 11 -10.36 -5.51 9.28
N ARG A 12 -10.23 -4.22 9.59
CA ARG A 12 -10.48 -3.61 10.92
C ARG A 12 -11.14 -2.22 10.77
N PRO A 13 -12.30 -2.12 10.09
CA PRO A 13 -12.94 -0.82 9.86
C PRO A 13 -13.37 -0.16 11.17
N ASP A 14 -13.60 -0.97 12.21
CA ASP A 14 -13.92 -0.53 13.56
C ASP A 14 -12.76 0.21 14.26
N LEU A 15 -11.51 -0.05 13.86
CA LEU A 15 -10.33 0.58 14.45
C LEU A 15 -9.93 1.88 13.74
N LEU A 16 -10.44 2.16 12.54
CA LEU A 16 -10.02 3.30 11.73
C LEU A 16 -10.23 4.63 12.47
N PHE A 17 -11.44 4.86 12.98
CA PHE A 17 -11.80 6.05 13.75
C PHE A 17 -11.19 6.08 15.14
N GLU A 18 -10.82 4.93 15.71
CA GLU A 18 -10.21 4.86 17.02
C GLU A 18 -8.71 5.18 16.97
N LEU A 19 -8.04 4.74 15.89
CA LEU A 19 -6.60 4.87 15.73
C LEU A 19 -6.20 6.15 15.02
N GLU A 20 -7.09 6.71 14.21
CA GLU A 20 -6.89 7.94 13.46
C GLU A 20 -5.53 7.97 12.69
N PRO A 21 -5.26 6.96 11.84
CA PRO A 21 -4.05 6.94 11.01
C PRO A 21 -4.03 8.12 10.03
N PRO A 22 -2.94 8.90 9.95
CA PRO A 22 -2.85 10.02 9.01
C PRO A 22 -2.70 9.56 7.56
N HIS A 23 -2.18 8.35 7.33
CA HIS A 23 -1.91 7.81 6.01
C HIS A 23 -2.46 6.38 5.92
N VAL A 24 -3.30 6.14 4.93
CA VAL A 24 -4.11 4.93 4.77
C VAL A 24 -3.91 4.39 3.37
N LEU A 25 -3.77 3.07 3.26
CA LEU A 25 -3.92 2.36 1.99
C LEU A 25 -4.99 1.28 2.16
N ASP A 26 -5.77 1.04 1.11
CA ASP A 26 -6.60 -0.17 1.05
C ASP A 26 -6.71 -0.69 -0.37
N SER A 27 -7.16 -1.92 -0.50
CA SER A 27 -7.31 -2.58 -1.79
C SER A 27 -8.76 -2.54 -2.25
N PHE A 28 -8.97 -2.16 -3.51
CA PHE A 28 -10.27 -2.21 -4.16
C PHE A 28 -10.88 -3.61 -4.12
N TYR A 29 -10.05 -4.67 -4.20
CA TYR A 29 -10.50 -6.06 -4.11
C TYR A 29 -11.32 -6.35 -2.84
N TYR A 30 -10.93 -5.76 -1.70
CA TYR A 30 -11.64 -5.92 -0.44
C TYR A 30 -12.75 -4.87 -0.28
N LEU A 31 -12.50 -3.61 -0.66
CA LEU A 31 -13.49 -2.54 -0.54
C LEU A 31 -14.75 -2.82 -1.35
N ARG A 32 -14.63 -3.36 -2.58
CA ARG A 32 -15.79 -3.69 -3.43
C ARG A 32 -16.71 -4.75 -2.83
N LYS A 33 -16.23 -5.52 -1.84
CA LYS A 33 -16.99 -6.57 -1.13
C LYS A 33 -17.52 -6.08 0.23
N ALA A 34 -17.12 -4.89 0.67
CA ALA A 34 -17.57 -4.34 1.94
C ALA A 34 -19.03 -3.86 1.84
N SER A 35 -19.77 -3.93 2.94
CA SER A 35 -21.14 -3.41 2.99
C SER A 35 -21.17 -1.89 2.80
N ASP A 36 -22.26 -1.36 2.26
CA ASP A 36 -22.44 0.09 2.06
C ASP A 36 -22.21 0.91 3.33
N ASN A 37 -22.65 0.39 4.48
CA ASN A 37 -22.42 1.06 5.78
C ASN A 37 -20.94 1.12 6.14
N THR A 38 -20.19 0.05 5.86
CA THR A 38 -18.74 0.01 6.09
C THR A 38 -18.03 0.97 5.16
N LEU A 39 -18.37 0.96 3.86
CA LEU A 39 -17.81 1.88 2.87
C LEU A 39 -18.06 3.34 3.22
N LYS A 40 -19.31 3.71 3.54
CA LYS A 40 -19.66 5.08 3.95
C LYS A 40 -18.84 5.55 5.15
N LYS A 41 -18.66 4.69 6.16
CA LYS A 41 -17.83 4.99 7.34
C LYS A 41 -16.36 5.14 6.98
N MET A 42 -15.80 4.22 6.20
CA MET A 42 -14.39 4.33 5.80
C MET A 42 -14.14 5.58 4.97
N MET A 43 -15.02 5.87 4.01
CA MET A 43 -14.89 7.03 3.14
C MET A 43 -15.11 8.35 3.89
N SER A 44 -15.98 8.40 4.90
CA SER A 44 -16.11 9.59 5.74
C SER A 44 -14.85 9.87 6.57
N TYR A 45 -14.13 8.84 7.01
CA TYR A 45 -12.80 9.01 7.61
C TYR A 45 -11.77 9.49 6.58
N ILE A 46 -11.70 8.80 5.44
CA ILE A 46 -10.73 9.09 4.36
C ILE A 46 -10.85 10.53 3.86
N LYS A 47 -12.07 11.05 3.77
CA LYS A 47 -12.35 12.44 3.35
C LYS A 47 -12.31 13.47 4.48
N SER A 48 -12.03 13.05 5.71
CA SER A 48 -11.88 13.97 6.85
C SER A 48 -10.47 14.56 6.91
N ASP A 49 -10.33 15.65 7.66
CA ASP A 49 -9.05 16.30 7.96
C ASP A 49 -8.04 15.40 8.71
N LYS A 50 -8.50 14.30 9.31
CA LYS A 50 -7.67 13.32 10.01
C LYS A 50 -6.86 12.45 9.06
N CYS A 51 -7.39 12.18 7.86
CA CYS A 51 -6.72 11.38 6.84
C CYS A 51 -6.03 12.31 5.84
N LYS A 52 -4.71 12.39 5.93
CA LYS A 52 -3.89 13.26 5.07
C LYS A 52 -3.59 12.63 3.72
N THR A 53 -3.55 11.31 3.65
CA THR A 53 -3.27 10.59 2.41
C THR A 53 -4.04 9.28 2.39
N PHE A 54 -4.76 9.05 1.30
CA PHE A 54 -5.34 7.75 0.98
C PHE A 54 -4.83 7.29 -0.38
N ILE A 55 -4.37 6.04 -0.45
CA ILE A 55 -3.98 5.38 -1.70
C ILE A 55 -4.88 4.15 -1.87
N LEU A 56 -5.49 4.03 -3.05
CA LEU A 56 -6.29 2.88 -3.42
C LEU A 56 -5.50 1.93 -4.32
N ASP A 57 -5.11 0.78 -3.80
CA ASP A 57 -4.51 -0.29 -4.58
C ASP A 57 -5.58 -1.03 -5.41
N SER A 58 -5.29 -1.38 -6.67
CA SER A 58 -6.25 -2.07 -7.53
C SER A 58 -6.65 -3.45 -7.00
N GLY A 59 -5.80 -4.10 -6.22
CA GLY A 59 -6.00 -5.47 -5.71
C GLY A 59 -5.93 -6.54 -6.79
N ALA A 60 -5.42 -6.20 -7.97
CA ALA A 60 -5.42 -7.07 -9.15
C ALA A 60 -4.67 -8.40 -8.91
N PHE A 61 -3.54 -8.35 -8.20
CA PHE A 61 -2.78 -9.55 -7.83
C PHE A 61 -3.62 -10.52 -6.99
N THR A 62 -4.27 -10.03 -5.92
CA THR A 62 -5.15 -10.85 -5.07
C THR A 62 -6.39 -11.35 -5.83
N TYR A 63 -6.96 -10.52 -6.69
CA TYR A 63 -8.07 -10.92 -7.56
C TYR A 63 -7.66 -12.12 -8.43
N MET A 64 -6.52 -12.01 -9.11
CA MET A 64 -5.96 -13.09 -9.94
C MET A 64 -5.70 -14.36 -9.12
N GLU A 65 -5.03 -14.27 -7.96
CA GLU A 65 -4.78 -15.44 -7.12
C GLU A 65 -6.08 -16.15 -6.73
N SER A 66 -7.14 -15.39 -6.42
CA SER A 66 -8.45 -15.97 -6.11
C SER A 66 -9.16 -16.56 -7.33
N ALA A 67 -8.99 -15.97 -8.51
CA ALA A 67 -9.61 -16.42 -9.76
C ALA A 67 -9.00 -17.74 -10.27
N LYS A 68 -7.67 -17.92 -10.12
CA LYS A 68 -6.95 -19.17 -10.46
C LYS A 68 -7.50 -20.40 -9.74
N VAL A 69 -8.16 -20.23 -8.60
CA VAL A 69 -8.78 -21.32 -7.83
C VAL A 69 -10.16 -21.71 -8.39
N SER A 70 -10.74 -20.91 -9.30
CA SER A 70 -12.15 -20.99 -9.68
C SER A 70 -12.44 -21.31 -11.16
N ASP A 71 -11.43 -21.68 -11.97
CA ASP A 71 -11.55 -22.07 -13.40
C ASP A 71 -12.33 -21.10 -14.31
N LYS A 72 -12.43 -19.81 -13.94
CA LYS A 72 -13.06 -18.79 -14.77
C LYS A 72 -12.11 -18.23 -15.83
N LEU A 73 -12.66 -17.96 -17.02
CA LEU A 73 -11.97 -17.28 -18.12
C LEU A 73 -11.49 -15.89 -17.65
N ILE A 74 -10.19 -15.79 -17.43
CA ILE A 74 -9.53 -14.70 -16.70
C ILE A 74 -9.66 -13.31 -17.40
N TYR A 75 -9.84 -13.26 -18.72
CA TYR A 75 -9.70 -12.02 -19.50
C TYR A 75 -10.94 -11.11 -19.49
N ASP A 76 -12.14 -11.63 -19.76
CA ASP A 76 -13.39 -10.84 -19.72
C ASP A 76 -13.65 -10.31 -18.29
N ASP A 77 -13.19 -11.07 -17.30
CA ASP A 77 -13.22 -10.75 -15.89
C ASP A 77 -12.37 -9.50 -15.55
N PHE A 78 -11.24 -9.27 -16.23
CA PHE A 78 -10.40 -8.08 -15.98
C PHE A 78 -11.00 -6.78 -16.54
N GLU A 79 -11.63 -6.81 -17.71
CA GLU A 79 -12.26 -5.61 -18.25
C GLU A 79 -13.42 -5.15 -17.36
N GLN A 80 -14.24 -6.09 -16.90
CA GLN A 80 -15.30 -5.80 -15.94
C GLN A 80 -14.72 -5.28 -14.61
N TYR A 81 -13.65 -5.91 -14.10
CA TYR A 81 -12.97 -5.46 -12.89
C TYR A 81 -12.45 -4.03 -13.02
N ILE A 82 -11.87 -3.67 -14.16
CA ILE A 82 -11.38 -2.30 -14.45
C ILE A 82 -12.53 -1.31 -14.48
N ARG A 83 -13.67 -1.65 -15.10
CA ARG A 83 -14.85 -0.76 -15.10
C ARG A 83 -15.35 -0.52 -13.69
N GLU A 84 -15.52 -1.57 -12.89
CA GLU A 84 -15.93 -1.45 -11.50
C GLU A 84 -14.93 -0.66 -10.66
N TYR A 85 -13.63 -0.81 -10.94
CA TYR A 85 -12.57 -0.05 -10.31
C TYR A 85 -12.66 1.45 -10.64
N CYS A 86 -12.85 1.80 -11.92
CA CYS A 86 -13.05 3.17 -12.38
C CYS A 86 -14.33 3.78 -11.78
N ASP A 87 -15.43 3.03 -11.77
CA ASP A 87 -16.70 3.47 -11.19
C ASP A 87 -16.54 3.75 -9.69
N PHE A 88 -15.77 2.93 -8.98
CA PHE A 88 -15.47 3.14 -7.56
C PHE A 88 -14.61 4.39 -7.33
N ILE A 89 -13.56 4.59 -8.13
CA ILE A 89 -12.71 5.78 -8.10
C ILE A 89 -13.56 7.04 -8.31
N ASN A 90 -14.41 7.05 -9.34
CA ASN A 90 -15.25 8.19 -9.69
C ASN A 90 -16.33 8.46 -8.64
N LYS A 91 -17.02 7.42 -8.17
CA LYS A 91 -18.06 7.52 -7.13
C LYS A 91 -17.54 8.17 -5.85
N TRP A 92 -16.33 7.81 -5.44
CA TRP A 92 -15.72 8.31 -4.21
C TRP A 92 -14.72 9.43 -4.43
N ASP A 93 -14.52 9.88 -5.67
CA ASP A 93 -13.57 10.92 -6.04
C ASP A 93 -12.16 10.64 -5.46
N ILE A 94 -11.66 9.43 -5.68
CA ILE A 94 -10.34 9.02 -5.15
C ILE A 94 -9.24 9.74 -5.93
N GLU A 95 -8.28 10.30 -5.19
CA GLU A 95 -7.17 11.10 -5.76
C GLU A 95 -5.99 10.22 -6.19
N HIS A 96 -5.54 9.32 -5.32
CA HIS A 96 -4.37 8.47 -5.57
C HIS A 96 -4.78 7.01 -5.66
N PHE A 97 -4.48 6.38 -6.78
CA PHE A 97 -4.85 4.99 -7.04
C PHE A 97 -3.80 4.30 -7.92
N VAL A 98 -3.54 3.04 -7.62
CA VAL A 98 -2.46 2.24 -8.24
C VAL A 98 -3.02 1.42 -9.41
N GLU A 99 -2.22 1.23 -10.44
CA GLU A 99 -2.64 0.50 -11.64
C GLU A 99 -2.92 -1.00 -11.42
N MET A 100 -3.35 -1.67 -12.49
CA MET A 100 -3.49 -3.12 -12.55
C MET A 100 -2.11 -3.78 -12.63
N ASP A 101 -1.53 -4.08 -11.46
CA ASP A 101 -0.21 -4.71 -11.35
C ASP A 101 -0.24 -6.23 -11.60
N ILE A 102 -0.37 -6.61 -12.87
CA ILE A 102 -0.50 -8.00 -13.35
C ILE A 102 0.31 -8.25 -14.62
N ASP A 103 1.41 -7.53 -14.81
CA ASP A 103 2.26 -7.62 -16.01
C ASP A 103 2.86 -9.04 -16.21
N LEU A 104 3.12 -9.78 -15.13
CA LEU A 104 3.52 -11.19 -15.18
C LEU A 104 2.46 -12.12 -15.80
N VAL A 105 1.21 -11.67 -15.92
CA VAL A 105 0.06 -12.46 -16.41
C VAL A 105 -0.31 -12.06 -17.83
N VAL A 106 -0.51 -10.77 -18.05
CA VAL A 106 -1.04 -10.24 -19.31
C VAL A 106 0.01 -9.55 -20.17
N GLY A 107 1.24 -9.39 -19.65
CA GLY A 107 2.32 -8.65 -20.29
C GLY A 107 2.20 -7.14 -20.12
N ILE A 108 3.35 -6.45 -20.18
CA ILE A 108 3.44 -5.01 -19.95
C ILE A 108 2.59 -4.18 -20.92
N LYS A 109 2.54 -4.55 -22.21
CA LYS A 109 1.73 -3.82 -23.21
C LYS A 109 0.25 -3.78 -22.81
N LYS A 110 -0.26 -4.88 -22.27
CA LYS A 110 -1.66 -4.95 -21.86
C LYS A 110 -1.93 -4.14 -20.59
N VAL A 111 -0.99 -4.13 -19.63
CA VAL A 111 -1.05 -3.24 -18.47
C VAL A 111 -1.06 -1.77 -18.89
N GLU A 112 -0.25 -1.39 -19.89
CA GLU A 112 -0.26 -0.02 -20.44
C GLU A 112 -1.59 0.34 -21.12
N GLU A 113 -2.24 -0.60 -21.81
CA GLU A 113 -3.60 -0.41 -22.34
C GLU A 113 -4.63 -0.22 -21.23
N TYR A 114 -4.55 -1.01 -20.15
CA TYR A 114 -5.41 -0.88 -18.99
C TYR A 114 -5.20 0.45 -18.27
N ARG A 115 -3.94 0.87 -18.09
CA ARG A 115 -3.57 2.18 -17.55
C ARG A 115 -4.23 3.32 -18.33
N LYS A 116 -4.05 3.36 -19.65
CA LYS A 116 -4.69 4.37 -20.51
C LYS A 116 -6.21 4.34 -20.42
N THR A 117 -6.80 3.14 -20.28
CA THR A 117 -8.25 2.98 -20.12
C THR A 117 -8.73 3.56 -18.80
N ILE A 118 -8.03 3.26 -17.70
CA ILE A 118 -8.36 3.78 -16.36
C ILE A 118 -8.25 5.31 -16.35
N GLU A 119 -7.14 5.85 -16.87
CA GLU A 119 -6.93 7.30 -16.94
C GLU A 119 -8.03 7.99 -17.76
N ARG A 120 -8.40 7.42 -18.91
CA ARG A 120 -9.50 7.96 -19.74
C ARG A 120 -10.85 7.93 -19.03
N LEU A 121 -11.16 6.85 -18.30
CA LEU A 121 -12.46 6.68 -17.63
C LEU A 121 -12.56 7.45 -16.30
N THR A 122 -11.43 7.75 -15.66
CA THR A 122 -11.38 8.49 -14.39
C THR A 122 -11.03 9.97 -14.56
N GLY A 123 -10.40 10.32 -15.69
CA GLY A 123 -9.88 11.67 -15.94
C GLY A 123 -8.67 12.02 -15.06
N LYS A 124 -8.04 11.04 -14.41
CA LYS A 124 -6.95 11.24 -13.44
C LYS A 124 -5.76 10.32 -13.78
N PRO A 125 -4.52 10.76 -13.53
CA PRO A 125 -3.35 9.90 -13.71
C PRO A 125 -3.38 8.74 -12.70
N VAL A 126 -3.06 7.54 -13.17
CA VAL A 126 -2.82 6.40 -12.28
C VAL A 126 -1.40 6.45 -11.72
N ILE A 127 -1.15 5.79 -10.59
CA ILE A 127 0.22 5.50 -10.13
C ILE A 127 0.70 4.21 -10.81
N PRO A 128 1.60 4.27 -11.81
CA PRO A 128 2.15 3.08 -12.44
C PRO A 128 3.12 2.36 -11.51
N VAL A 129 3.19 1.03 -11.60
CA VAL A 129 4.05 0.17 -10.79
C VAL A 129 5.23 -0.31 -11.61
N PHE A 130 6.45 -0.01 -11.21
CA PHE A 130 7.66 -0.53 -11.81
C PHE A 130 8.08 -1.87 -11.21
N HIS A 131 8.43 -2.81 -12.09
CA HIS A 131 9.12 -4.05 -11.77
C HIS A 131 10.51 -4.04 -12.42
N ARG A 132 11.50 -4.58 -11.71
CA ARG A 132 12.92 -4.58 -12.12
C ARG A 132 13.12 -5.11 -13.54
N GLU A 133 12.34 -6.11 -13.91
CA GLU A 133 12.36 -6.79 -15.21
C GLU A 133 12.08 -5.85 -16.39
N ARG A 134 11.49 -4.66 -16.14
CA ARG A 134 11.22 -3.63 -17.17
C ARG A 134 12.45 -2.81 -17.54
N GLY A 135 13.50 -2.84 -16.70
CA GLY A 135 14.79 -2.19 -16.95
C GLY A 135 14.81 -0.67 -16.73
N GLU A 136 16.02 -0.14 -16.55
CA GLU A 136 16.27 1.27 -16.19
C GLU A 136 15.64 2.28 -17.16
N LYS A 137 15.76 2.06 -18.47
CA LYS A 137 15.20 2.97 -19.49
C LYS A 137 13.68 3.14 -19.35
N TYR A 138 12.99 2.08 -18.94
CA TYR A 138 11.55 2.15 -18.68
C TYR A 138 11.27 3.02 -17.45
N PHE A 139 12.07 2.85 -16.39
CA PHE A 139 11.89 3.61 -15.16
C PHE A 139 12.08 5.12 -15.37
N HIS A 140 13.12 5.54 -16.10
CA HIS A 140 13.33 6.95 -16.46
C HIS A 140 12.12 7.52 -17.18
N ARG A 141 11.68 6.89 -18.28
CA ARG A 141 10.50 7.33 -19.03
C ARG A 141 9.25 7.41 -18.15
N MET A 142 9.04 6.42 -17.29
CA MET A 142 7.88 6.40 -16.39
C MET A 142 7.92 7.58 -15.40
N CYS A 143 9.10 7.97 -14.91
CA CYS A 143 9.25 9.15 -14.03
C CYS A 143 9.13 10.48 -14.79
N GLU A 144 9.46 10.51 -16.09
CA GLU A 144 9.24 11.69 -16.94
C GLU A 144 7.76 11.89 -17.28
N GLU A 145 7.00 10.79 -17.41
CA GLU A 145 5.58 10.81 -17.81
C GLU A 145 4.61 10.99 -16.62
N TYR A 146 5.00 10.58 -15.41
CA TYR A 146 4.14 10.55 -14.23
C TYR A 146 4.76 11.29 -13.04
N ASP A 147 3.97 12.12 -12.38
CA ASP A 147 4.35 12.85 -11.16
C ASP A 147 4.31 11.98 -9.89
N TYR A 148 3.82 10.74 -10.00
CA TYR A 148 3.78 9.79 -8.91
C TYR A 148 3.84 8.34 -9.43
N VAL A 149 4.89 7.61 -9.02
CA VAL A 149 5.16 6.23 -9.44
C VAL A 149 5.28 5.29 -8.23
N ALA A 150 5.19 3.98 -8.47
CA ALA A 150 5.38 2.94 -7.45
C ALA A 150 6.46 1.94 -7.87
N VAL A 151 7.10 1.30 -6.89
CA VAL A 151 8.05 0.19 -7.11
C VAL A 151 7.53 -1.06 -6.41
N GLY A 152 7.29 -2.10 -7.21
CA GLY A 152 6.84 -3.42 -6.77
C GLY A 152 8.00 -4.40 -6.52
N GLY A 153 7.66 -5.66 -6.22
CA GLY A 153 8.66 -6.72 -6.02
C GLY A 153 9.51 -6.63 -4.74
N LEU A 154 9.13 -5.78 -3.78
CA LEU A 154 9.91 -5.54 -2.54
C LEU A 154 9.58 -6.52 -1.39
N VAL A 155 8.52 -7.32 -1.55
CA VAL A 155 7.94 -8.17 -0.51
C VAL A 155 8.64 -9.55 -0.43
N GLY A 156 8.91 -10.00 0.80
CA GLY A 156 8.83 -11.43 1.13
C GLY A 156 10.02 -12.35 0.82
N THR A 157 11.13 -11.91 0.22
CA THR A 157 12.25 -12.83 -0.07
C THR A 157 13.61 -12.30 0.39
N THR A 158 14.51 -13.22 0.79
CA THR A 158 15.94 -12.93 1.01
C THR A 158 16.55 -12.27 -0.23
N TYR A 159 16.07 -12.66 -1.40
CA TYR A 159 16.41 -12.08 -2.69
C TYR A 159 16.03 -10.61 -2.81
N ALA A 160 14.80 -10.20 -2.44
CA ALA A 160 14.41 -8.79 -2.45
C ALA A 160 15.34 -7.93 -1.58
N ARG A 161 15.73 -8.44 -0.40
CA ARG A 161 16.63 -7.73 0.52
C ARG A 161 18.04 -7.52 -0.03
N GLN A 162 18.54 -8.45 -0.85
CA GLN A 162 19.84 -8.31 -1.51
C GLN A 162 19.88 -7.17 -2.53
N HIS A 163 18.72 -6.69 -2.98
CA HIS A 163 18.59 -5.64 -3.99
C HIS A 163 18.20 -4.28 -3.40
N TYR A 164 18.09 -4.18 -2.07
CA TYR A 164 17.70 -2.92 -1.42
C TYR A 164 18.69 -1.79 -1.68
N HIS A 165 19.94 -2.07 -2.06
CA HIS A 165 20.91 -1.04 -2.43
C HIS A 165 20.51 -0.23 -3.67
N TYR A 166 19.65 -0.77 -4.54
CA TYR A 166 19.10 -0.02 -5.68
C TYR A 166 17.93 0.90 -5.32
N LEU A 167 17.34 0.76 -4.12
CA LEU A 167 16.16 1.57 -3.75
C LEU A 167 16.47 3.05 -3.72
N GLN A 168 17.67 3.44 -3.26
CA GLN A 168 18.06 4.84 -3.27
C GLN A 168 18.15 5.38 -4.70
N TRP A 169 18.69 4.61 -5.64
CA TRP A 169 18.76 5.00 -7.05
C TRP A 169 17.37 5.23 -7.65
N PHE A 170 16.39 4.36 -7.37
CA PHE A 170 15.01 4.56 -7.83
C PHE A 170 14.40 5.85 -7.25
N ILE A 171 14.64 6.12 -5.97
CA ILE A 171 14.16 7.34 -5.30
C ILE A 171 14.80 8.59 -5.93
N ASP A 172 16.13 8.57 -6.12
CA ASP A 172 16.87 9.70 -6.67
C ASP A 172 16.43 10.02 -8.10
N VAL A 173 16.22 9.00 -8.95
CA VAL A 173 15.73 9.19 -10.33
C VAL A 173 14.30 9.74 -10.34
N ALA A 174 13.41 9.25 -9.48
CA ALA A 174 12.05 9.80 -9.39
C ALA A 174 12.08 11.28 -8.95
N HIS A 175 12.82 11.59 -7.88
CA HIS A 175 12.93 12.97 -7.37
C HIS A 175 13.61 13.92 -8.36
N ALA A 176 14.59 13.45 -9.14
CA ALA A 176 15.21 14.24 -10.21
C ALA A 176 14.22 14.64 -11.31
N ASN A 177 13.16 13.84 -11.51
CA ASN A 177 12.07 14.14 -12.44
C ASN A 177 10.86 14.81 -11.74
N ASN A 178 11.00 15.23 -10.48
CA ASN A 178 9.90 15.77 -9.67
C ASN A 178 8.71 14.79 -9.51
N ALA A 179 8.99 13.49 -9.60
CA ALA A 179 8.01 12.42 -9.39
C ALA A 179 8.10 11.88 -7.95
N LYS A 180 6.95 11.77 -7.28
CA LYS A 180 6.81 11.07 -6.00
C LYS A 180 7.01 9.57 -6.21
N ILE A 181 7.51 8.86 -5.19
CA ILE A 181 7.72 7.40 -5.28
C ILE A 181 7.13 6.63 -4.10
N HIS A 182 6.34 5.59 -4.43
CA HIS A 182 5.74 4.67 -3.47
C HIS A 182 6.47 3.32 -3.41
N GLY A 183 6.82 2.87 -2.20
CA GLY A 183 7.37 1.52 -1.99
C GLY A 183 6.29 0.50 -1.60
N LEU A 184 5.85 -0.33 -2.55
CA LEU A 184 4.78 -1.32 -2.33
C LEU A 184 5.22 -2.42 -1.37
N GLY A 185 4.48 -2.59 -0.28
CA GLY A 185 4.67 -3.62 0.74
C GLY A 185 6.04 -3.57 1.44
N PHE A 186 6.72 -2.42 1.42
CA PHE A 186 8.06 -2.28 1.97
C PHE A 186 8.02 -2.10 3.51
N THR A 187 8.25 -3.21 4.23
CA THR A 187 8.03 -3.28 5.69
C THR A 187 9.31 -3.41 6.53
N SER A 188 10.49 -3.30 5.91
CA SER A 188 11.78 -3.40 6.61
C SER A 188 12.01 -2.19 7.50
N ILE A 189 12.03 -2.37 8.83
CA ILE A 189 12.21 -1.25 9.78
C ILE A 189 13.54 -0.51 9.55
N GLU A 190 14.65 -1.23 9.33
CA GLU A 190 15.94 -0.59 9.04
C GLU A 190 15.98 0.01 7.63
N GLY A 191 15.33 -0.63 6.67
CA GLY A 191 15.19 -0.08 5.32
C GLY A 191 14.39 1.22 5.30
N LEU A 192 13.28 1.27 6.04
CA LEU A 192 12.42 2.44 6.16
C LEU A 192 13.07 3.62 6.87
N LYS A 193 14.13 3.40 7.66
CA LYS A 193 14.95 4.48 8.23
C LYS A 193 16.04 4.99 7.28
N LYS A 194 16.34 4.21 6.24
CA LYS A 194 17.46 4.44 5.32
C LYS A 194 16.99 5.05 4.01
N TYR A 195 15.88 4.56 3.46
CA TYR A 195 15.39 4.92 2.14
C TYR A 195 14.21 5.87 2.25
N ASN A 196 14.36 7.04 1.64
CA ASN A 196 13.45 8.17 1.75
C ASN A 196 12.34 8.10 0.68
N PHE A 197 11.54 7.05 0.68
CA PHE A 197 10.34 7.02 -0.17
C PHE A 197 9.37 8.14 0.21
N ASP A 198 8.60 8.70 -0.73
CA ASP A 198 7.55 9.68 -0.40
C ASP A 198 6.44 9.01 0.41
N THR A 199 6.10 7.79 0.04
CA THR A 199 5.11 6.94 0.67
C THR A 199 5.54 5.48 0.66
N VAL A 200 5.10 4.71 1.64
CA VAL A 200 5.22 3.24 1.68
C VAL A 200 3.96 2.67 2.31
N ASP A 201 3.67 1.40 2.07
CA ASP A 201 2.56 0.73 2.75
C ASP A 201 2.99 -0.50 3.55
N SER A 202 2.18 -0.82 4.56
CA SER A 202 2.39 -2.00 5.37
C SER A 202 1.10 -2.55 5.94
N THR A 203 0.94 -3.87 5.85
CA THR A 203 -0.07 -4.64 6.59
C THR A 203 0.50 -5.27 7.88
N SER A 204 1.76 -4.99 8.23
CA SER A 204 2.43 -5.60 9.40
C SER A 204 1.80 -5.20 10.75
N TRP A 205 1.03 -4.12 10.79
CA TRP A 205 0.24 -3.76 11.96
C TRP A 205 -0.87 -4.79 12.28
N LEU A 206 -1.31 -5.59 11.31
CA LEU A 206 -2.26 -6.71 11.50
C LEU A 206 -1.61 -8.00 12.02
N SER A 207 -0.36 -7.93 12.49
CA SER A 207 0.37 -9.09 13.05
C SER A 207 -0.27 -9.67 14.32
N GLY A 208 -1.16 -8.93 14.99
CA GLY A 208 -1.88 -9.40 16.16
C GLY A 208 -2.86 -10.51 15.80
N SER A 209 -3.64 -10.29 14.75
CA SER A 209 -4.57 -11.28 14.22
C SER A 209 -3.90 -12.38 13.40
N ARG A 210 -2.84 -12.06 12.65
CA ARG A 210 -2.17 -13.04 11.78
C ARG A 210 -1.28 -14.01 12.56
N PHE A 211 -0.57 -13.53 13.58
CA PHE A 211 0.51 -14.28 14.23
C PHE A 211 0.39 -14.34 15.76
N ALA A 212 -0.70 -13.86 16.32
CA ALA A 212 -0.88 -13.75 17.77
C ALA A 212 0.27 -12.99 18.46
N SER A 213 0.75 -11.89 17.84
CA SER A 213 1.89 -11.12 18.33
C SER A 213 1.55 -9.64 18.54
N ILE A 214 2.08 -9.06 19.62
CA ILE A 214 2.00 -7.62 19.90
C ILE A 214 3.38 -7.01 19.66
N ASN A 215 3.45 -5.95 18.87
CA ASN A 215 4.65 -5.19 18.56
C ASN A 215 4.52 -3.79 19.16
N VAL A 216 5.50 -3.39 19.96
CA VAL A 216 5.52 -2.10 20.64
C VAL A 216 6.68 -1.28 20.10
N TRP A 217 6.40 -0.07 19.60
CA TRP A 217 7.44 0.86 19.15
C TRP A 217 8.11 1.52 20.35
N ASN A 218 9.44 1.34 20.45
CA ASN A 218 10.28 1.97 21.45
C ASN A 218 10.97 3.21 20.83
N PRO A 219 10.57 4.44 21.20
CA PRO A 219 11.11 5.65 20.60
C PRO A 219 12.56 5.95 21.00
N ILE A 220 13.04 5.37 22.10
CA ILE A 220 14.42 5.56 22.60
C ILE A 220 15.38 4.69 21.78
N THR A 221 15.09 3.38 21.71
CA THR A 221 15.94 2.44 20.97
C THR A 221 15.67 2.47 19.46
N LYS A 222 14.56 3.13 19.04
CA LYS A 222 14.08 3.20 17.66
C LYS A 222 13.82 1.81 17.07
N LYS A 223 13.32 0.87 17.89
CA LYS A 223 13.06 -0.52 17.51
C LYS A 223 11.66 -0.95 17.95
N PHE A 224 11.19 -2.06 17.37
CA PHE A 224 10.00 -2.74 17.85
C PHE A 224 10.36 -3.85 18.83
N ASP A 225 9.76 -3.81 20.01
CA ASP A 225 9.77 -4.92 20.96
C ASP A 225 8.61 -5.87 20.61
N LYS A 226 8.92 -7.13 20.33
CA LYS A 226 7.95 -8.14 19.87
C LYS A 226 7.60 -9.10 21.00
N TYR A 227 6.32 -9.17 21.31
CA TYR A 227 5.74 -10.05 22.32
C TYR A 227 4.89 -11.12 21.61
N ASN A 228 5.40 -12.34 21.58
CA ASN A 228 4.69 -13.48 21.00
C ASN A 228 3.79 -14.15 22.04
N LYS A 229 2.73 -14.81 21.55
CA LYS A 229 1.95 -15.73 22.36
C LYS A 229 2.87 -16.78 23.01
N PRO A 230 2.78 -17.01 24.34
CA PRO A 230 3.56 -18.05 25.01
C PRO A 230 3.31 -19.45 24.44
N ARG A 231 4.34 -20.30 24.47
CA ARG A 231 4.25 -21.69 24.00
C ARG A 231 3.18 -22.45 24.78
N GLY A 232 2.38 -23.26 24.08
CA GLY A 232 1.33 -24.08 24.69
C GLY A 232 0.08 -23.32 25.18
N LYS A 233 0.02 -22.00 24.99
CA LYS A 233 -1.17 -21.20 25.34
C LYS A 233 -2.03 -20.93 24.11
N GLN A 234 -3.32 -20.69 24.33
CA GLN A 234 -4.26 -20.21 23.32
C GLN A 234 -4.56 -18.72 23.54
N THR A 235 -4.95 -18.02 22.49
CA THR A 235 -5.45 -16.65 22.61
C THR A 235 -6.86 -16.67 23.17
N VAL A 236 -7.22 -15.61 23.89
CA VAL A 236 -8.59 -15.42 24.37
C VAL A 236 -9.47 -14.79 23.28
N LYS A 237 -10.80 -14.96 23.40
CA LYS A 237 -11.76 -14.29 22.50
C LYS A 237 -11.51 -12.78 22.49
N GLY A 238 -11.46 -12.18 21.30
CA GLY A 238 -11.21 -10.76 21.12
C GLY A 238 -9.74 -10.32 21.20
N PHE A 239 -8.80 -11.23 21.50
CA PHE A 239 -7.37 -10.92 21.51
C PHE A 239 -6.90 -10.28 20.20
N TYR A 240 -7.31 -10.83 19.05
CA TYR A 240 -6.88 -10.37 17.72
C TYR A 240 -7.16 -8.88 17.50
N ARG A 241 -8.35 -8.42 17.92
CA ARG A 241 -8.77 -7.02 17.79
C ARG A 241 -7.93 -6.12 18.69
N LEU A 242 -7.75 -6.53 19.95
CA LEU A 242 -6.96 -5.77 20.91
C LEU A 242 -5.48 -5.70 20.50
N ALA A 243 -4.92 -6.80 20.01
CA ALA A 243 -3.55 -6.87 19.52
C ALA A 243 -3.34 -5.98 18.29
N ASP A 244 -4.23 -6.04 17.29
CA ASP A 244 -4.16 -5.17 16.10
C ASP A 244 -4.31 -3.69 16.48
N LYS A 245 -5.13 -3.36 17.48
CA LYS A 245 -5.22 -1.99 18.03
C LYS A 245 -3.89 -1.52 18.63
N TYR A 246 -3.23 -2.33 19.45
CA TYR A 246 -1.92 -1.97 20.02
C TYR A 246 -0.85 -1.84 18.93
N ASN A 247 -0.83 -2.78 17.99
CA ASN A 247 0.09 -2.75 16.87
C ASN A 247 -0.14 -1.52 15.99
N GLY A 248 -1.39 -1.22 15.62
CA GLY A 248 -1.75 -0.03 14.84
C GLY A 248 -1.24 1.25 15.49
N ARG A 249 -1.42 1.41 16.81
CA ARG A 249 -0.84 2.56 17.56
C ARG A 249 0.69 2.61 17.46
N ALA A 250 1.36 1.48 17.59
CA ALA A 250 2.81 1.40 17.49
C ALA A 250 3.31 1.76 16.09
N TRP A 251 2.64 1.27 15.05
CA TRP A 251 2.95 1.58 13.65
C TRP A 251 2.67 3.04 13.29
N ILE A 252 1.60 3.65 13.81
CA ILE A 252 1.35 5.10 13.66
C ILE A 252 2.46 5.93 14.31
N ARG A 253 2.92 5.53 15.50
CA ARG A 253 4.06 6.20 16.17
C ARG A 253 5.34 6.07 15.37
N PHE A 254 5.58 4.91 14.76
CA PHE A 254 6.71 4.71 13.87
C PHE A 254 6.60 5.57 12.61
N GLY A 255 5.43 5.66 11.98
CA GLY A 255 5.18 6.55 10.84
C GLY A 255 5.51 8.02 11.18
N LYS A 256 5.04 8.52 12.32
CA LYS A 256 5.39 9.87 12.82
C LYS A 256 6.90 10.06 13.02
N TYR A 257 7.61 9.01 13.45
CA TYR A 257 9.07 9.04 13.55
C TYR A 257 9.73 9.13 12.17
N LEU A 258 9.27 8.35 11.18
CA LEU A 258 9.77 8.41 9.80
C LEU A 258 9.54 9.78 9.16
N GLU A 259 8.36 10.37 9.38
CA GLU A 259 8.04 11.70 8.88
C GLU A 259 9.03 12.76 9.39
N LYS A 260 9.36 12.69 10.69
CA LYS A 260 10.35 13.57 11.31
C LYS A 260 11.76 13.29 10.81
N LEU A 261 12.12 12.01 10.66
CA LEU A 261 13.46 11.59 10.24
C LEU A 261 13.77 12.06 8.81
N HIS A 262 12.80 11.97 7.89
CA HIS A 262 12.98 12.29 6.47
C HIS A 262 12.38 13.64 6.09
N ARG A 263 12.30 14.57 7.05
CA ARG A 263 11.79 15.92 6.80
C ARG A 263 12.77 16.69 5.90
N GLY A 264 12.26 17.24 4.79
CA GLY A 264 13.06 17.96 3.80
C GLY A 264 13.83 17.07 2.81
N SER A 265 13.67 15.74 2.89
CA SER A 265 14.37 14.78 2.00
C SER A 265 13.46 14.09 1.00
N VAL A 266 12.18 14.46 0.94
CA VAL A 266 11.22 13.94 -0.04
C VAL A 266 10.26 15.06 -0.44
N LEU A 267 9.55 14.89 -1.54
CA LEU A 267 8.74 15.93 -2.16
C LEU A 267 7.57 16.37 -1.26
N GLU A 268 7.17 17.63 -1.43
CA GLU A 268 5.98 18.18 -0.77
C GLU A 268 4.72 17.48 -1.30
N TRP A 269 3.69 17.35 -0.45
CA TRP A 269 2.47 16.62 -0.82
C TRP A 269 1.57 17.51 -1.65
#